data_AF-A0A9W6TG21-F1
#
_entry.id   AF-A0A9W6TG21-F1
#
_cell.length_a   1.000
_cell.length_b   1.000
_cell.length_c   1.000
_cell.angle_alpha   90.00
_cell.angle_beta   90.00
_cell.angle_gamma   90.00
#
_symmetry.space_group_name_H-M   'P 1'
#
loop_
_entity.id
_entity.type
_entity.pdbx_description
1 polymer ?
#
loop_
_entity_poly.entity_id
_entity_poly.type
_entity_poly.pdbx_seq_one_letter_code
_entity_poly.pdbx_strand_id
1 'polypeptide(L)'
;MSCCPAVMEPSKDTARNTITAKTYHNTKLFVAGPAHAKAGLIAIPDIFGPDSGRIKQDAEVLAKLATLCFEKVAGAHVANAIAYLQQDVGVESITSYGYCWGAYVGAKQSALSTPVINGHVSFHPSWIAEQLVNGEGAVGKMTEAISVPQLLCSAGNDPPLVSEGGVVETILKAKPAVAEQTNVINFPDMIHGWVCRGDIEDVATKEAVKKAWHLATEFFQKVNPL
;
A
#
# COMPACT_ATOMS: atom_id res chain seq x y z
N MET A 1 -16.03 11.27 -8.72
CA MET A 1 -15.87 10.10 -9.59
C MET A 1 -15.06 9.05 -8.84
N SER A 2 -15.28 7.76 -9.08
CA SER A 2 -14.51 6.66 -8.46
C SER A 2 -13.12 6.53 -9.09
N CYS A 3 -12.09 6.13 -8.33
CA CYS A 3 -10.80 5.72 -8.91
C CYS A 3 -10.89 4.38 -9.64
N CYS A 4 -11.70 3.45 -9.13
CA CYS A 4 -11.87 2.13 -9.69
C CYS A 4 -12.86 2.13 -10.88
N PRO A 5 -12.50 1.51 -12.02
CA PRO A 5 -13.40 1.22 -13.13
C PRO A 5 -14.59 0.36 -12.71
N ALA A 6 -15.72 0.49 -13.43
CA ALA A 6 -16.94 -0.26 -13.16
C ALA A 6 -16.83 -1.77 -13.42
N VAL A 7 -15.81 -2.21 -14.16
CA VAL A 7 -15.52 -3.63 -14.48
C VAL A 7 -14.73 -4.36 -13.37
N MET A 8 -14.40 -3.69 -12.27
CA MET A 8 -13.74 -4.31 -11.11
C MET A 8 -14.70 -5.22 -10.35
N GLU A 9 -14.24 -6.42 -9.98
CA GLU A 9 -15.02 -7.38 -9.20
C GLU A 9 -15.57 -6.75 -7.91
N PRO A 10 -16.76 -7.17 -7.44
CA PRO A 10 -17.29 -6.75 -6.15
C PRO A 10 -16.46 -7.31 -4.98
N SER A 11 -16.80 -6.89 -3.76
CA SER A 11 -16.35 -7.55 -2.53
C SER A 11 -16.65 -9.05 -2.59
N LYS A 12 -15.64 -9.90 -2.35
CA LYS A 12 -15.83 -11.35 -2.23
C LYS A 12 -15.83 -11.74 -0.76
N ASP A 13 -16.74 -12.65 -0.38
CA ASP A 13 -16.79 -13.14 1.00
C ASP A 13 -15.42 -13.70 1.41
N THR A 14 -15.01 -13.35 2.63
CA THR A 14 -13.75 -13.86 3.17
C THR A 14 -13.98 -15.27 3.68
N ALA A 15 -13.14 -16.22 3.24
CA ALA A 15 -13.11 -17.55 3.84
C ALA A 15 -12.79 -17.44 5.36
N ARG A 16 -13.07 -18.50 6.13
CA ARG A 16 -12.69 -18.57 7.54
C ARG A 16 -11.18 -18.36 7.66
N ASN A 17 -10.81 -17.25 8.29
CA ASN A 17 -9.43 -16.79 8.42
C ASN A 17 -9.03 -16.66 9.89
N THR A 18 -7.75 -16.41 10.13
CA THR A 18 -7.17 -16.23 11.48
C THR A 18 -7.19 -14.77 11.98
N ILE A 19 -7.81 -13.85 11.22
CA ILE A 19 -7.76 -12.40 11.52
C ILE A 19 -8.62 -12.09 12.75
N THR A 20 -8.01 -11.48 13.75
CA THR A 20 -8.72 -10.99 14.94
C THR A 20 -9.02 -9.51 14.80
N ALA A 21 -10.30 -9.14 14.86
CA ALA A 21 -10.70 -7.74 14.98
C ALA A 21 -10.43 -7.23 16.40
N LYS A 22 -9.65 -6.17 16.54
CA LYS A 22 -9.40 -5.45 17.79
C LYS A 22 -9.88 -4.00 17.67
N THR A 23 -10.20 -3.37 18.79
CA THR A 23 -10.40 -1.91 18.84
C THR A 23 -9.25 -1.31 19.64
N TYR A 24 -8.52 -0.38 19.03
CA TYR A 24 -7.42 0.35 19.66
C TYR A 24 -7.72 1.85 19.59
N HIS A 25 -7.89 2.47 20.75
CA HIS A 25 -8.55 3.77 20.90
C HIS A 25 -9.90 3.81 20.15
N ASN A 26 -9.99 4.60 19.07
CA ASN A 26 -11.16 4.70 18.18
C ASN A 26 -10.97 3.99 16.82
N THR A 27 -9.89 3.24 16.64
CA THR A 27 -9.61 2.47 15.42
C THR A 27 -10.06 1.02 15.56
N LYS A 28 -10.80 0.51 14.58
CA LYS A 28 -10.99 -0.94 14.40
C LYS A 28 -9.81 -1.50 13.59
N LEU A 29 -8.92 -2.22 14.25
CA LEU A 29 -7.77 -2.89 13.65
C LEU A 29 -8.13 -4.34 13.30
N PHE A 30 -7.53 -4.83 12.22
CA PHE A 30 -7.63 -6.23 11.80
C PHE A 30 -6.23 -6.83 11.90
N VAL A 31 -6.00 -7.63 12.94
CA VAL A 31 -4.65 -8.09 13.33
C VAL A 31 -4.53 -9.58 13.04
N ALA A 32 -3.42 -9.94 12.40
CA ALA A 32 -3.00 -11.33 12.19
C ALA A 32 -1.46 -11.41 12.29
N GLY A 33 -0.94 -12.62 12.48
CA GLY A 33 0.49 -12.87 12.74
C GLY A 33 0.81 -13.21 14.20
N PRO A 34 2.10 -13.46 14.53
CA PRO A 34 2.52 -13.87 15.86
C PRO A 34 2.49 -12.72 16.86
N ALA A 35 2.23 -13.03 18.14
CA ALA A 35 2.13 -12.05 19.22
C ALA A 35 3.44 -11.31 19.57
N HIS A 36 4.59 -11.80 19.08
CA HIS A 36 5.93 -11.27 19.36
C HIS A 36 6.72 -11.10 18.05
N ALA A 37 6.13 -10.42 17.06
CA ALA A 37 6.80 -10.10 15.81
C ALA A 37 7.85 -8.98 16.02
N LYS A 38 9.00 -9.08 15.32
CA LYS A 38 10.03 -8.02 15.34
C LYS A 38 9.79 -6.91 14.30
N ALA A 39 9.10 -7.20 13.20
CA ALA A 39 8.60 -6.18 12.28
C ALA A 39 7.08 -6.10 12.38
N GLY A 40 6.53 -4.99 11.89
CA GLY A 40 5.15 -4.82 11.49
C GLY A 40 5.04 -4.59 9.99
N LEU A 41 3.91 -4.96 9.42
CA LEU A 41 3.45 -4.49 8.11
C LEU A 41 2.12 -3.77 8.34
N ILE A 42 1.87 -2.68 7.62
CA ILE A 42 0.61 -1.95 7.61
C ILE A 42 0.09 -1.87 6.18
N ALA A 43 -1.11 -2.35 5.95
CA ALA A 43 -1.70 -2.42 4.62
C ALA A 43 -2.93 -1.52 4.50
N ILE A 44 -2.95 -0.63 3.53
CA ILE A 44 -3.92 0.45 3.48
C ILE A 44 -4.90 0.16 2.32
N PRO A 45 -6.16 -0.28 2.60
CA PRO A 45 -7.17 -0.52 1.57
C PRO A 45 -7.43 0.62 0.59
N ASP A 46 -8.18 0.27 -0.45
CA ASP A 46 -8.83 1.22 -1.34
C ASP A 46 -9.98 1.98 -0.63
N ILE A 47 -10.66 2.84 -1.39
CA ILE A 47 -11.77 3.68 -0.93
C ILE A 47 -13.01 2.90 -0.46
N PHE A 48 -13.11 1.60 -0.74
CA PHE A 48 -14.22 0.75 -0.33
C PHE A 48 -13.94 -0.02 0.99
N GLY A 49 -12.71 0.09 1.52
CA GLY A 49 -12.36 -0.39 2.86
C GLY A 49 -11.94 -1.87 2.93
N PRO A 50 -11.85 -2.46 4.14
CA PRO A 50 -11.31 -3.81 4.34
C PRO A 50 -12.09 -4.92 3.63
N ASP A 51 -13.38 -4.71 3.36
CA ASP A 51 -14.26 -5.68 2.71
C ASP A 51 -14.15 -5.63 1.16
N SER A 52 -13.35 -4.72 0.60
CA SER A 52 -13.17 -4.57 -0.84
C SER A 52 -12.40 -5.75 -1.45
N GLY A 53 -12.96 -6.31 -2.55
CA GLY A 53 -12.34 -7.37 -3.34
C GLY A 53 -11.76 -8.51 -2.51
N ARG A 54 -10.44 -8.70 -2.62
CA ARG A 54 -9.61 -9.68 -1.91
C ARG A 54 -8.78 -9.10 -0.77
N ILE A 55 -8.96 -7.84 -0.35
CA ILE A 55 -7.99 -7.17 0.55
C ILE A 55 -7.69 -7.97 1.83
N LYS A 56 -8.68 -8.66 2.42
CA LYS A 56 -8.45 -9.57 3.55
C LYS A 56 -7.79 -10.91 3.18
N GLN A 57 -8.05 -11.43 1.98
CA GLN A 57 -7.46 -12.68 1.48
C GLN A 57 -5.99 -12.46 1.11
N ASP A 58 -5.69 -11.36 0.42
CA ASP A 58 -4.34 -10.85 0.17
C ASP A 58 -3.59 -10.61 1.50
N ALA A 59 -4.25 -9.96 2.47
CA ALA A 59 -3.72 -9.77 3.81
C ALA A 59 -3.55 -11.09 4.59
N GLU A 60 -4.32 -12.14 4.31
CA GLU A 60 -4.16 -13.47 4.91
C GLU A 60 -2.99 -14.25 4.30
N VAL A 61 -2.82 -14.18 2.97
CA VAL A 61 -1.61 -14.71 2.29
C VAL A 61 -0.35 -14.02 2.84
N LEU A 62 -0.45 -12.73 3.16
CA LEU A 62 0.59 -11.98 3.85
C LEU A 62 0.59 -12.10 5.38
N ALA A 63 -0.42 -12.70 6.04
CA ALA A 63 -0.63 -12.66 7.51
C ALA A 63 0.43 -13.38 8.36
N LYS A 64 1.55 -13.73 7.73
CA LYS A 64 2.86 -13.64 8.35
C LYS A 64 3.37 -12.19 8.51
N LEU A 65 2.52 -11.12 8.47
CA LEU A 65 2.63 -9.70 8.91
C LEU A 65 1.35 -8.86 8.47
N ALA A 66 1.00 -7.69 9.08
CA ALA A 66 -0.40 -7.15 9.24
C ALA A 66 -0.94 -5.90 8.42
N THR A 67 -2.03 -5.19 8.88
CA THR A 67 -3.05 -4.45 8.01
C THR A 67 -3.90 -3.24 8.65
N LEU A 68 -4.34 -2.22 7.84
CA LEU A 68 -5.38 -1.08 7.92
C LEU A 68 -5.13 0.38 8.49
N CYS A 69 -5.93 1.48 8.25
CA CYS A 69 -6.45 2.23 7.03
C CYS A 69 -7.20 3.61 7.30
N PHE A 70 -7.57 4.49 6.30
CA PHE A 70 -8.41 5.74 6.43
C PHE A 70 -8.06 6.99 5.51
N GLU A 71 -8.46 8.24 5.86
CA GLU A 71 -8.02 9.58 5.30
C GLU A 71 -7.23 10.48 6.32
N LYS A 72 -7.77 11.56 6.90
CA LYS A 72 -7.35 12.14 8.20
C LYS A 72 -7.65 11.15 9.31
N VAL A 73 -8.74 10.41 9.08
CA VAL A 73 -9.07 9.15 9.71
C VAL A 73 -7.97 8.10 9.49
N ALA A 74 -7.20 8.07 8.39
CA ALA A 74 -5.98 7.24 8.25
C ALA A 74 -4.83 7.85 9.02
N GLY A 75 -4.62 9.16 8.96
CA GLY A 75 -3.58 9.80 9.76
C GLY A 75 -3.68 9.33 11.21
N ALA A 76 -4.89 9.36 11.77
CA ALA A 76 -5.21 8.78 13.07
C ALA A 76 -5.16 7.24 13.14
N HIS A 77 -5.77 6.51 12.21
CA HIS A 77 -5.88 5.05 12.29
C HIS A 77 -4.58 4.30 11.96
N VAL A 78 -3.79 4.79 11.00
CA VAL A 78 -2.42 4.35 10.70
C VAL A 78 -1.50 4.73 11.84
N ALA A 79 -1.62 5.93 12.44
CA ALA A 79 -0.88 6.25 13.68
C ALA A 79 -1.27 5.30 14.84
N ASN A 80 -2.55 4.96 14.99
CA ASN A 80 -3.01 3.99 15.97
C ASN A 80 -2.57 2.54 15.64
N ALA A 81 -2.41 2.19 14.36
CA ALA A 81 -1.84 0.91 13.93
C ALA A 81 -0.33 0.84 14.21
N ILE A 82 0.40 1.92 13.94
CA ILE A 82 1.82 2.11 14.32
C ILE A 82 1.96 2.00 15.83
N ALA A 83 1.14 2.73 16.60
CA ALA A 83 1.15 2.71 18.06
C ALA A 83 0.88 1.31 18.61
N TYR A 84 -0.16 0.61 18.12
CA TYR A 84 -0.44 -0.78 18.48
C TYR A 84 0.74 -1.71 18.17
N LEU A 85 1.34 -1.60 16.99
CA LEU A 85 2.50 -2.42 16.62
C LEU A 85 3.71 -2.15 17.52
N GLN A 86 3.99 -0.89 17.87
CA GLN A 86 5.14 -0.53 18.72
C GLN A 86 4.90 -0.80 20.22
N GLN A 87 3.70 -0.55 20.73
CA GLN A 87 3.40 -0.55 22.17
C GLN A 87 2.83 -1.88 22.67
N ASP A 88 1.94 -2.52 21.89
CA ASP A 88 1.25 -3.74 22.28
C ASP A 88 1.93 -5.01 21.72
N VAL A 89 2.52 -4.93 20.53
CA VAL A 89 3.24 -6.06 19.90
C VAL A 89 4.75 -5.98 20.13
N GLY A 90 5.32 -4.77 20.22
CA GLY A 90 6.75 -4.55 20.45
C GLY A 90 7.61 -4.66 19.19
N VAL A 91 7.08 -4.31 18.01
CA VAL A 91 7.87 -4.34 16.77
C VAL A 91 8.96 -3.26 16.76
N GLU A 92 10.14 -3.62 16.27
CA GLU A 92 11.32 -2.77 16.14
C GLU A 92 11.27 -1.94 14.83
N SER A 93 10.53 -2.40 13.82
CA SER A 93 10.48 -1.81 12.49
C SER A 93 9.12 -1.98 11.81
N ILE A 94 8.75 -1.09 10.88
CA ILE A 94 7.45 -1.16 10.17
C ILE A 94 7.63 -0.89 8.69
N THR A 95 6.97 -1.67 7.83
CA THR A 95 6.76 -1.33 6.41
C THR A 95 5.27 -1.14 6.11
N SER A 96 4.95 -0.62 4.93
CA SER A 96 3.54 -0.54 4.52
C SER A 96 3.29 -0.87 3.05
N TYR A 97 2.04 -1.17 2.73
CA TYR A 97 1.55 -1.16 1.36
C TYR A 97 0.14 -0.56 1.27
N GLY A 98 -0.35 -0.30 0.07
CA GLY A 98 -1.74 0.09 -0.13
C GLY A 98 -2.24 0.02 -1.56
N TYR A 99 -3.56 0.13 -1.71
CA TYR A 99 -4.30 -0.05 -2.96
C TYR A 99 -5.12 1.22 -3.28
N CYS A 100 -5.13 1.71 -4.53
CA CYS A 100 -5.76 2.99 -4.92
C CYS A 100 -5.48 4.10 -3.89
N TRP A 101 -6.43 4.35 -2.99
CA TRP A 101 -6.40 5.41 -1.98
C TRP A 101 -5.32 5.14 -0.93
N GLY A 102 -5.18 3.89 -0.49
CA GLY A 102 -4.19 3.54 0.51
C GLY A 102 -2.75 3.65 0.02
N ALA A 103 -2.52 3.51 -1.28
CA ALA A 103 -1.24 3.81 -1.92
C ALA A 103 -0.87 5.30 -1.81
N TYR A 104 -1.87 6.19 -1.96
CA TYR A 104 -1.69 7.63 -1.74
C TYR A 104 -1.46 7.96 -0.24
N VAL A 105 -2.23 7.35 0.66
CA VAL A 105 -2.07 7.53 2.12
C VAL A 105 -0.68 7.09 2.59
N GLY A 106 -0.19 5.93 2.14
CA GLY A 106 1.15 5.44 2.50
C GLY A 106 2.29 6.28 1.92
N ALA A 107 2.09 6.87 0.75
CA ALA A 107 3.00 7.90 0.21
C ALA A 107 3.03 9.16 1.10
N LYS A 108 1.88 9.62 1.60
CA LYS A 108 1.81 10.74 2.57
C LYS A 108 2.50 10.41 3.90
N GLN A 109 2.42 9.17 4.38
CA GLN A 109 3.18 8.72 5.55
C GLN A 109 4.70 8.70 5.28
N SER A 110 5.09 8.26 4.08
CA SER A 110 6.49 8.24 3.62
C SER A 110 7.09 9.65 3.45
N ALA A 111 6.23 10.65 3.21
CA ALA A 111 6.54 12.07 3.05
C ALA A 111 6.51 12.90 4.35
N LEU A 112 6.32 12.26 5.52
CA LEU A 112 6.48 12.93 6.81
C LEU A 112 7.95 13.32 7.04
N SER A 113 8.20 14.34 7.88
CA SER A 113 9.56 14.77 8.24
C SER A 113 10.37 13.68 8.96
N THR A 114 9.68 12.77 9.64
CA THR A 114 10.22 11.61 10.35
C THR A 114 9.25 10.45 10.14
N PRO A 115 9.30 9.73 9.00
CA PRO A 115 8.41 8.59 8.77
C PRO A 115 8.77 7.44 9.72
N VAL A 116 7.76 6.80 10.29
CA VAL A 116 7.94 5.61 11.14
C VAL A 116 8.02 4.32 10.30
N ILE A 117 7.61 4.40 9.04
CA ILE A 117 7.69 3.30 8.08
C ILE A 117 9.01 3.33 7.32
N ASN A 118 9.67 2.17 7.16
CA ASN A 118 10.94 1.99 6.46
C ASN A 118 10.78 1.90 4.93
N GLY A 119 9.55 1.86 4.41
CA GLY A 119 9.26 1.80 2.98
C GLY A 119 7.77 1.54 2.70
N HIS A 120 7.35 1.81 1.47
CA HIS A 120 5.95 1.69 1.05
C HIS A 120 5.78 1.05 -0.34
N VAL A 121 4.83 0.12 -0.47
CA VAL A 121 4.39 -0.46 -1.75
C VAL A 121 3.03 0.11 -2.16
N SER A 122 2.95 0.66 -3.36
CA SER A 122 1.76 1.24 -3.96
C SER A 122 1.24 0.36 -5.10
N PHE A 123 0.12 -0.34 -4.89
CA PHE A 123 -0.60 -1.06 -5.93
C PHE A 123 -1.65 -0.14 -6.57
N HIS A 124 -1.64 -0.05 -7.91
CA HIS A 124 -2.47 0.86 -8.71
C HIS A 124 -2.60 2.26 -8.06
N PRO A 125 -1.47 3.01 -7.94
CA PRO A 125 -1.40 4.21 -7.13
C PRO A 125 -2.35 5.34 -7.57
N SER A 126 -3.20 5.80 -6.66
CA SER A 126 -4.05 6.98 -6.87
C SER A 126 -3.39 8.31 -6.46
N TRP A 127 -2.05 8.43 -6.56
CA TRP A 127 -1.31 9.61 -6.06
C TRP A 127 -1.79 10.95 -6.67
N ILE A 128 -2.43 10.93 -7.84
CA ILE A 128 -3.14 12.09 -8.44
C ILE A 128 -4.15 12.74 -7.46
N ALA A 129 -4.66 12.01 -6.46
CA ALA A 129 -5.46 12.55 -5.37
C ALA A 129 -4.77 13.73 -4.65
N GLU A 130 -3.44 13.69 -4.49
CA GLU A 130 -2.66 14.79 -3.91
C GLU A 130 -2.83 16.09 -4.72
N GLN A 131 -2.87 15.98 -6.05
CA GLN A 131 -3.08 17.14 -6.93
C GLN A 131 -4.55 17.61 -6.94
N LEU A 132 -5.51 16.72 -6.75
CA LEU A 132 -6.91 17.09 -6.57
C LEU A 132 -7.17 17.81 -5.24
N VAL A 133 -6.41 17.49 -4.19
CA VAL A 133 -6.56 18.09 -2.85
C VAL A 133 -5.71 19.35 -2.68
N ASN A 134 -4.45 19.33 -3.14
CA ASN A 134 -3.44 20.36 -2.86
C ASN A 134 -2.97 21.14 -4.09
N GLY A 135 -3.59 20.91 -5.26
CA GLY A 135 -3.35 21.65 -6.50
C GLY A 135 -2.19 21.13 -7.36
N GLU A 136 -1.95 21.81 -8.47
CA GLU A 136 -0.93 21.42 -9.45
C GLU A 136 0.49 21.36 -8.84
N GLY A 137 1.26 20.36 -9.27
CA GLY A 137 2.61 20.11 -8.76
C GLY A 137 2.68 19.51 -7.34
N ALA A 138 1.54 19.32 -6.64
CA ALA A 138 1.54 18.79 -5.28
C ALA A 138 2.09 17.34 -5.19
N VAL A 139 1.87 16.50 -6.21
CA VAL A 139 2.48 15.14 -6.25
C VAL A 139 4.00 15.23 -6.29
N GLY A 140 4.56 16.18 -7.05
CA GLY A 140 6.01 16.42 -7.11
C GLY A 140 6.55 16.77 -5.72
N LYS A 141 5.96 17.77 -5.06
CA LYS A 141 6.33 18.18 -3.69
C LYS A 141 6.20 17.06 -2.65
N MET A 142 5.14 16.24 -2.74
CA MET A 142 4.98 15.06 -1.90
C MET A 142 6.13 14.07 -2.14
N THR A 143 6.47 13.81 -3.40
CA THR A 143 7.55 12.88 -3.78
C THR A 143 8.93 13.40 -3.38
N GLU A 144 9.16 14.71 -3.48
CA GLU A 144 10.37 15.37 -2.98
C GLU A 144 10.54 15.21 -1.46
N ALA A 145 9.43 15.15 -0.71
CA ALA A 145 9.45 14.92 0.74
C ALA A 145 9.62 13.43 1.14
N ILE A 146 9.30 12.45 0.27
CA ILE A 146 9.40 11.02 0.57
C ILE A 146 10.84 10.62 0.93
N SER A 147 11.10 10.25 2.18
CA SER A 147 12.45 9.95 2.68
C SER A 147 12.77 8.45 2.79
N VAL A 148 11.83 7.57 2.41
CA VAL A 148 11.98 6.10 2.48
C VAL A 148 11.65 5.42 1.14
N PRO A 149 12.26 4.26 0.82
CA PRO A 149 12.07 3.57 -0.45
C PRO A 149 10.60 3.31 -0.83
N GLN A 150 10.33 3.26 -2.13
CA GLN A 150 8.99 3.03 -2.68
C GLN A 150 8.99 1.91 -3.73
N LEU A 151 7.95 1.08 -3.79
CA LEU A 151 7.66 0.25 -4.95
C LEU A 151 6.29 0.66 -5.51
N LEU A 152 6.24 1.12 -6.76
CA LEU A 152 4.98 1.39 -7.45
C LEU A 152 4.72 0.27 -8.45
N CYS A 153 3.55 -0.36 -8.37
CA CYS A 153 3.01 -1.26 -9.37
C CYS A 153 1.83 -0.55 -10.03
N SER A 154 2.01 -0.07 -11.26
CA SER A 154 1.07 0.82 -11.94
C SER A 154 0.37 0.12 -13.11
N ALA A 155 -0.95 0.27 -13.20
CA ALA A 155 -1.77 -0.26 -14.30
C ALA A 155 -1.53 0.50 -15.60
N GLY A 156 -1.87 -0.10 -16.74
CA GLY A 156 -1.79 0.57 -18.05
C GLY A 156 -2.73 1.77 -18.22
N ASN A 157 -3.76 1.88 -17.37
CA ASN A 157 -4.65 3.03 -17.31
C ASN A 157 -4.46 3.92 -16.06
N ASP A 158 -3.38 3.74 -15.30
CA ASP A 158 -3.00 4.69 -14.25
C ASP A 158 -2.44 6.00 -14.86
N PRO A 159 -2.44 7.13 -14.12
CA PRO A 159 -1.88 8.39 -14.62
C PRO A 159 -0.38 8.26 -14.95
N PRO A 160 0.12 8.81 -16.08
CA PRO A 160 1.53 8.68 -16.48
C PRO A 160 2.57 9.15 -15.45
N LEU A 161 2.15 9.99 -14.50
CA LEU A 161 3.01 10.52 -13.44
C LEU A 161 3.53 9.44 -12.47
N VAL A 162 2.78 8.33 -12.30
CA VAL A 162 3.12 7.17 -11.46
C VAL A 162 3.61 5.95 -12.27
N SER A 163 3.74 6.08 -13.59
CA SER A 163 4.28 5.03 -14.46
C SER A 163 5.80 5.00 -14.45
N GLU A 164 6.38 3.88 -14.92
CA GLU A 164 7.82 3.75 -15.22
C GLU A 164 8.28 4.87 -16.17
N GLY A 165 9.42 5.50 -15.87
CA GLY A 165 9.89 6.72 -16.54
C GLY A 165 9.12 8.01 -16.20
N GLY A 166 8.11 7.93 -15.32
CA GLY A 166 7.30 9.07 -14.89
C GLY A 166 8.02 10.03 -13.96
N VAL A 167 7.38 11.16 -13.67
CA VAL A 167 7.94 12.21 -12.78
C VAL A 167 8.19 11.70 -11.36
N VAL A 168 7.34 10.80 -10.84
CA VAL A 168 7.52 10.20 -9.51
C VAL A 168 8.79 9.35 -9.46
N GLU A 169 9.02 8.48 -10.45
CA GLU A 169 10.25 7.70 -10.52
C GLU A 169 11.47 8.61 -10.65
N THR A 170 11.40 9.62 -11.54
CA THR A 170 12.49 10.57 -11.77
C THR A 170 12.93 11.26 -10.48
N ILE A 171 11.98 11.76 -9.68
CA ILE A 171 12.27 12.42 -8.40
C ILE A 171 12.86 11.41 -7.39
N LEU A 172 12.32 10.20 -7.27
CA LEU A 172 12.81 9.22 -6.29
C LEU A 172 14.19 8.65 -6.65
N LYS A 173 14.46 8.39 -7.94
CA LYS A 173 15.77 7.94 -8.43
C LYS A 173 16.86 9.02 -8.30
N ALA A 174 16.48 10.30 -8.29
CA ALA A 174 17.39 11.41 -8.00
C ALA A 174 17.82 11.52 -6.53
N LYS A 175 17.29 10.68 -5.62
CA LYS A 175 17.55 10.73 -4.17
C LYS A 175 18.40 9.51 -3.74
N PRO A 176 19.73 9.65 -3.56
CA PRO A 176 20.63 8.51 -3.33
C PRO A 176 20.25 7.61 -2.14
N ALA A 177 19.66 8.17 -1.08
CA ALA A 177 19.23 7.44 0.11
C ALA A 177 18.12 6.39 -0.16
N VAL A 178 17.34 6.53 -1.24
CA VAL A 178 16.19 5.65 -1.55
C VAL A 178 16.23 5.06 -2.96
N ALA A 179 17.03 5.62 -3.88
CA ALA A 179 17.02 5.29 -5.30
C ALA A 179 17.31 3.81 -5.61
N GLU A 180 18.25 3.18 -4.90
CA GLU A 180 18.67 1.78 -5.12
C GLU A 180 17.65 0.75 -4.61
N GLN A 181 16.75 1.17 -3.72
CA GLN A 181 15.69 0.34 -3.16
C GLN A 181 14.32 0.68 -3.72
N THR A 182 14.21 1.78 -4.47
CA THR A 182 12.98 2.23 -5.10
C THR A 182 12.83 1.66 -6.50
N ASN A 183 11.61 1.26 -6.88
CA ASN A 183 11.31 0.86 -8.26
C ASN A 183 9.88 1.24 -8.67
N VAL A 184 9.68 1.47 -9.97
CA VAL A 184 8.35 1.65 -10.57
C VAL A 184 8.20 0.63 -11.69
N ILE A 185 7.13 -0.16 -11.66
CA ILE A 185 6.89 -1.27 -12.58
C ILE A 185 5.51 -1.12 -13.20
N ASN A 186 5.47 -1.03 -14.53
CA ASN A 186 4.22 -0.99 -15.28
C ASN A 186 3.64 -2.41 -15.50
N PHE A 187 2.32 -2.50 -15.40
CA PHE A 187 1.48 -3.64 -15.76
C PHE A 187 0.49 -3.19 -16.86
N PRO A 188 0.95 -3.07 -18.12
CA PRO A 188 0.23 -2.36 -19.18
C PRO A 188 -1.12 -3.01 -19.54
N ASP A 189 -1.23 -4.33 -19.46
CA ASP A 189 -2.46 -5.07 -19.75
C ASP A 189 -3.45 -5.05 -18.58
N MET A 190 -3.04 -4.56 -17.40
CA MET A 190 -3.86 -4.47 -16.21
C MET A 190 -4.54 -3.11 -16.09
N ILE A 191 -5.67 -3.09 -15.38
CA ILE A 191 -6.47 -1.89 -15.10
C ILE A 191 -6.54 -1.59 -13.60
N HIS A 192 -6.66 -0.30 -13.26
CA HIS A 192 -6.68 0.21 -11.89
C HIS A 192 -7.61 -0.60 -10.98
N GLY A 193 -7.06 -1.16 -9.89
CA GLY A 193 -7.78 -2.09 -9.00
C GLY A 193 -7.40 -3.56 -9.15
N TRP A 194 -6.65 -3.97 -10.19
CA TRP A 194 -6.46 -5.40 -10.53
C TRP A 194 -5.92 -6.27 -9.39
N VAL A 195 -5.02 -5.75 -8.55
CA VAL A 195 -4.34 -6.53 -7.51
C VAL A 195 -5.36 -7.12 -6.53
N CYS A 196 -6.23 -6.28 -5.96
CA CYS A 196 -7.27 -6.70 -5.03
C CYS A 196 -8.63 -7.03 -5.68
N ARG A 197 -8.92 -6.55 -6.89
CA ARG A 197 -10.26 -6.62 -7.52
C ARG A 197 -10.30 -7.08 -8.99
N GLY A 198 -9.18 -7.42 -9.60
CA GLY A 198 -9.17 -8.08 -10.91
C GLY A 198 -9.70 -9.52 -10.82
N ASP A 199 -10.26 -10.06 -11.88
CA ASP A 199 -10.70 -11.47 -11.90
C ASP A 199 -9.50 -12.43 -11.77
N ILE A 200 -9.59 -13.46 -10.93
CA ILE A 200 -8.52 -14.45 -10.74
C ILE A 200 -8.73 -15.75 -11.53
N GLU A 201 -9.89 -15.88 -12.18
CA GLU A 201 -10.15 -16.95 -13.15
C GLU A 201 -9.57 -16.60 -14.52
N ASP A 202 -9.45 -15.30 -14.85
CA ASP A 202 -8.57 -14.82 -15.92
C ASP A 202 -7.09 -15.10 -15.60
N VAL A 203 -6.42 -15.79 -16.51
CA VAL A 203 -5.02 -16.23 -16.35
C VAL A 203 -4.06 -15.03 -16.35
N ALA A 204 -4.27 -14.04 -17.21
CA ALA A 204 -3.38 -12.89 -17.31
C ALA A 204 -3.39 -12.06 -16.01
N THR A 205 -4.59 -11.79 -15.50
CA THR A 205 -4.80 -11.09 -14.23
C THR A 205 -4.26 -11.89 -13.05
N LYS A 206 -4.48 -13.22 -13.00
CA LYS A 206 -3.94 -14.10 -11.96
C LYS A 206 -2.41 -14.06 -11.88
N GLU A 207 -1.71 -14.13 -13.01
CA GLU A 207 -0.25 -14.05 -13.05
C GLU A 207 0.26 -12.61 -12.76
N ALA A 208 -0.46 -11.58 -13.19
CA ALA A 208 -0.14 -10.19 -12.85
C ALA A 208 -0.28 -9.91 -11.33
N VAL A 209 -1.33 -10.43 -10.67
CA VAL A 209 -1.51 -10.36 -9.21
C VAL A 209 -0.35 -11.05 -8.49
N LYS A 210 0.01 -12.28 -8.90
CA LYS A 210 1.17 -13.01 -8.34
C LYS A 210 2.48 -12.23 -8.49
N LYS A 211 2.74 -11.69 -9.69
CA LYS A 211 3.96 -10.90 -9.97
C LYS A 211 4.03 -9.64 -9.10
N ALA A 212 2.92 -8.91 -8.95
CA ALA A 212 2.85 -7.74 -8.08
C ALA A 212 3.16 -8.10 -6.61
N TRP A 213 2.60 -9.21 -6.12
CA TRP A 213 2.87 -9.71 -4.77
C TRP A 213 4.31 -10.20 -4.54
N HIS A 214 4.89 -10.86 -5.55
CA HIS A 214 6.28 -11.30 -5.49
C HIS A 214 7.24 -10.10 -5.34
N LEU A 215 7.10 -9.09 -6.21
CA LEU A 215 7.89 -7.85 -6.15
C LEU A 215 7.73 -7.12 -4.82
N ALA A 216 6.49 -7.05 -4.29
CA ALA A 216 6.23 -6.45 -2.99
C ALA A 216 6.91 -7.21 -1.84
N THR A 217 6.92 -8.54 -1.90
CA THR A 217 7.56 -9.40 -0.90
C THR A 217 9.08 -9.22 -0.89
N GLU A 218 9.72 -9.21 -2.06
CA GLU A 218 11.16 -8.94 -2.20
C GLU A 218 11.51 -7.54 -1.70
N PHE A 219 10.68 -6.53 -2.03
CA PHE A 219 10.84 -5.18 -1.53
C PHE A 219 10.77 -5.12 0.01
N PHE A 220 9.76 -5.73 0.64
CA PHE A 220 9.65 -5.76 2.11
C PHE A 220 10.87 -6.40 2.77
N GLN A 221 11.37 -7.51 2.21
CA GLN A 221 12.58 -8.20 2.69
C GLN A 221 13.84 -7.33 2.56
N LYS A 222 13.95 -6.53 1.48
CA LYS A 222 15.09 -5.61 1.26
C LYS A 222 15.07 -4.41 2.22
N VAL A 223 13.91 -3.75 2.37
CA VAL A 223 13.79 -2.50 3.15
C VAL A 223 13.56 -2.75 4.65
N ASN A 224 13.16 -3.96 5.03
CA ASN A 224 12.89 -4.33 6.41
C ASN A 224 13.32 -5.78 6.71
N PRO A 225 14.63 -6.08 6.65
CA PRO A 225 15.16 -7.39 6.97
C PRO A 225 14.95 -7.72 8.46
N LEU A 226 14.44 -8.93 8.72
CA LEU A 226 14.33 -9.56 10.04
C LEU A 226 15.26 -10.77 10.16
#